data_AF-A0A2S9GKT9-F1
#
_entry.id   AF-A0A2S9GKT9-F1
#
_cell.length_a   1.000
_cell.length_b   1.000
_cell.length_c   1.000
_cell.angle_alpha   90.00
_cell.angle_beta   90.00
_cell.angle_gamma   90.00
#
_symmetry.space_group_name_H-M   'P 1'
#
loop_
_entity.id
_entity.type
_entity.pdbx_description
1 polymer ?
#
loop_
_entity_poly.entity_id
_entity_poly.type
_entity_poly.pdbx_seq_one_letter_code
_entity_poly.pdbx_strand_id
1 'polypeptide(L)' 'AQWLANERFFGKYRRQLSLGDGIDTAAISATYENGVLTVTIPVAERAKPRRIEISHSGTQTSIGPTTVDAG' A
#
# COMPACT_ATOMS: atom_id res chain seq x y z
N ALA A 1 -10.61 36.47 -32.65
CA ALA A 1 -11.50 35.31 -32.81
C ALA A 1 -12.39 35.21 -31.58
N GLN A 2 -13.71 35.13 -31.73
CA GLN A 2 -14.67 35.01 -30.63
C GLN A 2 -15.13 33.55 -30.53
N TRP A 3 -14.88 32.92 -29.38
CA TRP A 3 -15.31 31.55 -29.11
C TRP A 3 -16.82 31.52 -28.84
N LEU A 4 -17.57 30.62 -29.50
CA LEU A 4 -18.99 30.38 -29.20
C LEU A 4 -19.18 29.50 -27.95
N ALA A 5 -18.29 28.53 -27.71
CA ALA A 5 -18.29 27.68 -26.52
C ALA A 5 -16.87 27.18 -26.21
N ASN A 6 -16.59 26.94 -24.93
CA ASN A 6 -15.31 26.40 -24.45
C ASN A 6 -15.58 25.36 -23.36
N GLU A 7 -15.66 24.10 -23.76
CA GLU A 7 -16.06 22.97 -22.91
C GLU A 7 -14.87 22.24 -22.29
N ARG A 8 -13.67 22.42 -22.87
CA ARG A 8 -12.46 21.70 -22.46
C ARG A 8 -11.64 22.59 -21.54
N PHE A 9 -11.30 22.06 -20.37
CA PHE A 9 -10.33 22.71 -19.50
C PHE A 9 -9.00 22.88 -20.23
N PHE A 10 -8.44 24.09 -20.15
CA PHE A 10 -7.17 24.46 -20.74
C PHE A 10 -6.36 25.29 -19.74
N GLY A 11 -5.04 25.30 -19.89
CA GLY A 11 -4.12 25.99 -18.99
C GLY A 11 -3.23 25.01 -18.21
N LYS A 12 -2.55 25.54 -17.19
CA LYS A 12 -1.60 24.75 -16.40
C LYS A 12 -2.35 23.80 -15.47
N TYR A 13 -1.90 22.56 -15.44
CA TYR A 13 -2.47 21.52 -14.58
C TYR A 13 -1.43 21.04 -13.56
N ARG A 14 -1.86 20.79 -12.32
CA ARG A 14 -1.03 20.24 -11.24
C ARG A 14 -1.87 19.31 -10.38
N ARG A 15 -1.35 18.13 -10.09
CA ARG A 15 -1.83 17.24 -9.02
C ARG A 15 -0.68 16.86 -8.12
N GLN A 16 -0.99 16.75 -6.82
CA GLN A 16 -0.08 16.27 -5.79
C GLN A 16 -0.77 15.12 -5.07
N LEU A 17 -0.02 14.05 -4.83
CA LEU A 17 -0.48 12.86 -4.13
C LEU A 17 0.46 12.62 -2.95
N SER A 18 -0.12 12.36 -1.78
CA SER A 18 0.65 11.93 -0.60
C SER A 18 0.74 10.42 -0.61
N LEU A 19 1.96 9.90 -0.48
CA LEU A 19 2.25 8.47 -0.50
C LEU A 19 2.87 8.08 0.85
N GLY A 20 2.64 6.84 1.29
CA GLY A 20 3.21 6.32 2.53
C GLY A 20 4.69 5.93 2.40
N ASP A 21 5.32 5.59 3.52
CA ASP A 21 6.77 5.32 3.62
C ASP A 21 7.24 4.04 2.90
N GLY A 22 6.31 3.26 2.37
CA GLY A 22 6.55 1.94 1.79
C GLY A 22 6.85 1.93 0.29
N ILE A 23 7.20 3.08 -0.31
CA ILE A 23 7.48 3.18 -1.75
C ILE A 23 8.98 3.26 -2.02
N ASP A 24 9.39 2.75 -3.19
CA ASP A 24 10.72 2.99 -3.74
C ASP A 24 10.65 4.19 -4.69
N THR A 25 11.02 5.36 -4.17
CA THR A 25 10.99 6.62 -4.93
C THR A 25 12.05 6.68 -6.02
N ALA A 26 13.13 5.89 -5.91
CA ALA A 26 14.20 5.88 -6.91
C ALA A 26 13.78 5.13 -8.19
N ALA A 27 12.81 4.21 -8.08
CA ALA A 27 12.33 3.37 -9.18
C ALA A 27 10.97 3.83 -9.75
N ILE A 28 10.55 5.06 -9.50
CA ILE A 28 9.32 5.62 -10.12
C ILE A 28 9.51 5.73 -11.64
N SER A 29 8.51 5.29 -12.39
CA SER A 29 8.48 5.43 -13.85
C SER A 29 7.14 6.00 -14.33
N ALA A 30 7.13 6.52 -15.55
CA ALA A 30 5.92 7.06 -16.15
C ALA A 30 5.89 6.84 -17.66
N THR A 31 4.69 6.65 -18.20
CA THR A 31 4.42 6.60 -19.64
C THR A 31 3.29 7.57 -19.98
N TYR A 32 3.35 8.14 -21.18
CA TYR A 32 2.29 8.99 -21.71
C TYR A 32 1.85 8.46 -23.07
N GLU A 33 0.61 7.98 -23.13
CA GLU A 33 0.06 7.36 -24.33
C GLU A 33 -1.41 7.73 -24.47
N ASN A 34 -1.84 8.07 -25.68
CA ASN A 34 -3.25 8.37 -26.02
C ASN A 34 -3.93 9.38 -25.08
N GLY A 35 -3.18 10.38 -24.60
CA GLY A 35 -3.71 11.42 -23.71
C GLY A 35 -3.65 11.08 -22.22
N VAL A 36 -3.17 9.90 -21.83
CA VAL A 36 -3.14 9.42 -20.45
C VAL A 36 -1.72 9.37 -19.92
N LEU A 37 -1.48 10.04 -18.80
CA LEU A 37 -0.25 9.91 -18.02
C LEU A 37 -0.42 8.76 -17.01
N THR A 38 0.31 7.67 -17.23
CA THR A 38 0.40 6.55 -16.30
C THR A 38 1.67 6.68 -15.48
N VAL A 39 1.55 6.69 -14.15
CA VAL A 39 2.69 6.75 -13.23
C VAL A 39 2.73 5.44 -12.44
N THR A 40 3.85 4.73 -12.51
CA THR A 40 4.08 3.49 -11.77
C THR A 40 4.98 3.77 -10.58
N ILE A 41 4.49 3.46 -9.38
CA ILE A 41 5.19 3.69 -8.12
C ILE A 41 5.38 2.34 -7.44
N PRO A 42 6.59 1.77 -7.48
CA PRO A 42 6.85 0.46 -6.88
C PRO A 42 6.83 0.54 -5.36
N VAL A 43 6.35 -0.55 -4.74
CA VAL A 43 6.45 -0.77 -3.30
C VAL A 43 7.89 -1.15 -2.98
N ALA A 44 8.48 -0.51 -1.97
CA ALA A 44 9.82 -0.83 -1.51
C ALA A 44 9.87 -2.26 -0.97
N GLU A 45 10.95 -2.99 -1.26
CA GLU A 45 11.13 -4.37 -0.78
C GLU A 45 10.97 -4.50 0.74
N ARG A 46 11.47 -3.51 1.51
CA ARG A 46 11.32 -3.45 2.98
C ARG A 46 9.88 -3.32 3.46
N ALA A 47 8.98 -2.83 2.61
CA ALA A 47 7.57 -2.61 2.92
C ALA A 47 6.71 -3.84 2.60
N LYS A 48 7.28 -4.87 1.97
CA LYS A 48 6.59 -6.16 1.81
C LYS A 48 6.37 -6.79 3.20
N PRO A 49 5.17 -7.34 3.46
CA PRO A 49 4.87 -7.96 4.75
C PRO A 49 5.85 -9.11 5.03
N ARG A 50 6.51 -9.07 6.20
CA ARG A 50 7.42 -10.13 6.64
C ARG A 50 6.65 -11.14 7.48
N ARG A 51 6.84 -12.43 7.19
CA ARG A 51 6.40 -13.51 8.09
C ARG A 51 7.29 -13.51 9.33
N ILE A 52 6.69 -13.32 10.49
CA ILE A 52 7.37 -13.45 11.78
C ILE A 52 7.14 -14.88 12.27
N GLU A 53 8.23 -15.63 12.46
CA GLU A 53 8.16 -16.97 13.02
C GLU A 53 8.05 -16.90 14.55
N ILE A 54 7.06 -17.58 15.12
CA ILE A 54 6.85 -17.61 16.57
C ILE A 54 7.62 -18.79 17.15
N SER A 55 8.80 -18.51 17.73
CA SER A 55 9.58 -19.49 18.47
C SER A 55 9.00 -19.71 19.86
N HIS A 56 8.62 -20.95 20.18
CA HIS A 56 8.17 -21.33 21.52
C HIS A 56 9.39 -21.76 22.35
N SER A 57 9.75 -20.99 23.38
CA SER A 57 10.77 -21.37 24.37
C SER A 57 10.09 -21.68 25.70
N GLY A 58 9.56 -22.88 25.81
CA GLY A 58 8.92 -23.34 27.04
C GLY A 58 8.50 -24.80 26.92
N THR A 59 8.73 -25.58 27.98
CA THR A 59 8.21 -26.94 28.08
C THR A 59 6.69 -26.90 27.93
N GLN A 60 6.16 -27.62 26.95
CA GLN A 60 4.73 -27.71 26.67
C GLN A 60 3.98 -28.20 27.91
N THR A 61 3.35 -27.28 28.65
CA THR A 61 2.45 -27.65 29.74
C THR A 61 1.09 -27.98 29.14
N SER A 62 0.73 -29.26 29.14
CA SER A 62 -0.63 -29.69 28.85
C SER A 62 -1.55 -29.23 29.99
N ILE A 63 -2.60 -28.47 29.65
CA ILE A 63 -3.67 -28.18 30.60
C ILE A 63 -4.59 -29.40 30.60
N GLY A 64 -4.45 -30.25 31.62
CA GLY A 64 -5.38 -31.35 31.87
C GLY A 64 -6.72 -30.79 32.36
N PRO A 65 -7.86 -31.45 32.03
CA PRO A 65 -9.16 -31.02 32.53
C PRO A 65 -9.22 -31.17 34.05
N THR A 66 -9.27 -30.05 34.77
CA THR A 66 -9.65 -30.04 36.19
C THR A 66 -11.16 -30.21 36.27
N THR A 67 -11.63 -31.45 36.42
CA THR A 67 -12.99 -31.70 36.87
C THR A 67 -13.04 -31.37 38.36
N VAL A 68 -13.70 -30.26 38.69
CA VAL A 68 -14.07 -29.95 40.07
C VAL A 68 -15.16 -30.93 40.49
N ASP A 69 -14.80 -31.87 41.37
CA ASP A 69 -15.77 -32.77 41.98
C ASP A 69 -16.57 -31.95 43.01
N ALA A 70 -17.86 -31.76 42.73
CA ALA A 70 -18.78 -31.08 43.63
C ALA A 70 -19.33 -32.12 44.61
N GLY A 71 -18.90 -32.02 45.87
CA GLY A 71 -19.49 -32.75 47.00
C GLY A 71 -20.89 -32.26 47.35
#